data_AF-A0A350XR99-F1
#
_entry.id   AF-A0A350XR99-F1
#
_cell.length_a   1.000
_cell.length_b   1.000
_cell.length_c   1.000
_cell.angle_alpha   90.00
_cell.angle_beta   90.00
_cell.angle_gamma   90.00
#
_symmetry.space_group_name_H-M   'P 1'
#
loop_
_entity.id
_entity.type
_entity.pdbx_description
1 polymer ?
#
loop_
_entity_poly.entity_id
_entity_poly.type
_entity_poly.pdbx_seq_one_letter_code
_entity_poly.pdbx_strand_id
1 'polypeptide(L)'
;MLRLRCALALARLTRSLMRLFGRGGTALPGLVALRIDPRVIEKLVAGLRDGVVVVTGTNGKTTTAKMIGTMLTASGRVVLANRTGSNLARGLAAELAGAWRSGHIGADV
;
A
#
# COMPACT_ATOMS: atom_id res chain seq x y z
N MET A 1 13.09 0.58 -13.29
CA MET A 1 12.20 -0.59 -13.09
C MET A 1 12.84 -1.74 -12.29
N LEU A 2 14.13 -2.07 -12.47
CA LEU A 2 14.78 -3.16 -11.73
C LEU A 2 14.71 -2.98 -10.20
N ARG A 3 15.05 -1.79 -9.69
CA ARG A 3 14.95 -1.43 -8.27
C ARG A 3 13.57 -1.67 -7.66
N LEU A 4 12.51 -1.28 -8.37
CA LEU A 4 11.12 -1.48 -7.94
C LEU A 4 10.79 -2.98 -7.82
N ARG A 5 11.14 -3.78 -8.83
CA ARG A 5 10.87 -5.23 -8.82
C ARG A 5 11.63 -5.92 -7.68
N CYS A 6 12.90 -5.55 -7.44
CA CYS A 6 13.68 -6.05 -6.31
C CYS A 6 13.06 -5.64 -4.97
N ALA A 7 12.67 -4.36 -4.81
CA ALA A 7 12.02 -3.86 -3.59
C ALA A 7 10.76 -4.65 -3.25
N LEU A 8 9.91 -4.91 -4.25
CA LEU A 8 8.66 -5.65 -4.11
C LEU A 8 8.88 -7.14 -3.80
N ALA A 9 9.83 -7.77 -4.49
CA ALA A 9 10.18 -9.18 -4.25
C ALA A 9 10.68 -9.38 -2.82
N LEU A 10 11.62 -8.55 -2.37
CA LEU A 10 12.18 -8.60 -1.03
C LEU A 10 11.13 -8.26 0.04
N ALA A 11 10.29 -7.24 -0.18
CA ALA A 11 9.20 -6.92 0.73
C ALA A 11 8.22 -8.09 0.90
N ARG A 12 7.85 -8.76 -0.19
CA ARG A 12 6.98 -9.95 -0.15
C ARG A 12 7.64 -11.12 0.57
N LEU A 13 8.93 -11.35 0.34
CA LEU A 13 9.70 -12.36 1.05
C LEU A 13 9.74 -12.07 2.55
N THR A 14 10.04 -10.84 2.95
CA THR A 14 9.99 -10.39 4.35
C THR A 14 8.61 -10.63 4.97
N ARG A 15 7.53 -10.30 4.24
CA ARG A 15 6.16 -10.54 4.71
C ARG A 15 5.86 -12.03 4.92
N SER A 16 6.30 -12.89 4.00
CA SER A 16 6.13 -14.35 4.13
C SER A 16 6.91 -14.92 5.30
N LEU A 17 8.18 -14.53 5.47
CA LEU A 17 8.99 -14.95 6.62
C LEU A 17 8.35 -14.54 7.93
N MET A 18 7.93 -13.29 8.05
CA MET A 18 7.29 -12.81 9.27
C MET A 18 6.01 -13.58 9.63
N ARG A 19 5.19 -13.93 8.64
CA ARG A 19 3.99 -14.76 8.86
C ARG A 19 4.37 -16.16 9.34
N LEU A 20 5.43 -16.75 8.79
CA LEU A 20 5.96 -18.05 9.21
C LEU A 20 6.45 -18.02 10.67
N PHE A 21 7.10 -16.93 11.08
CA PHE A 21 7.57 -16.72 12.46
C PHE A 21 6.49 -16.21 13.43
N GLY A 22 5.21 -16.16 13.02
CA GLY A 22 4.10 -15.70 13.87
C GLY A 22 4.17 -14.21 14.25
N ARG A 23 5.00 -13.40 13.59
CA ARG A 23 5.18 -11.98 13.90
C ARG A 23 4.30 -11.11 12.99
N GLY A 24 3.25 -10.50 13.57
CA GLY A 24 2.25 -9.68 12.88
C GLY A 24 2.69 -8.27 12.45
N GLY A 25 4.00 -7.98 12.32
CA GLY A 25 4.52 -6.63 12.11
C GLY A 25 4.29 -6.06 10.71
N THR A 26 3.10 -5.54 10.40
CA THR A 26 2.71 -5.06 9.06
C THR A 26 3.58 -3.97 8.44
N ALA A 27 4.41 -3.28 9.22
CA ALA A 27 5.25 -2.17 8.78
C ALA A 27 6.63 -2.58 8.24
N LEU A 28 7.16 -3.74 8.63
CA LEU A 28 8.53 -4.17 8.31
C LEU A 28 8.75 -4.47 6.81
N PRO A 29 7.80 -5.11 6.09
CA PRO A 29 7.90 -5.27 4.64
C PRO A 29 8.01 -3.93 3.89
N GLY A 30 7.25 -2.93 4.32
CA GLY A 30 7.29 -1.61 3.71
C GLY A 30 8.55 -0.82 4.03
N LEU A 31 9.15 -1.02 5.21
CA LEU A 31 10.47 -0.49 5.52
C LEU A 31 11.54 -1.06 4.58
N VAL A 32 11.52 -2.38 4.33
CA VAL A 32 12.42 -3.03 3.36
C VAL A 32 12.21 -2.47 1.96
N ALA A 33 10.96 -2.35 1.52
CA ALA A 33 10.63 -1.77 0.21
C ALA A 33 11.21 -0.35 0.05
N LEU A 34 10.97 0.53 1.03
CA LEU A 34 11.44 1.92 1.03
C LEU A 34 12.97 2.03 1.09
N ARG A 35 13.64 1.10 1.75
CA ARG A 35 15.10 1.09 1.85
C ARG A 35 15.78 0.67 0.55
N ILE A 36 15.13 -0.18 -0.24
CA ILE A 36 15.63 -0.62 -1.56
C ILE A 36 15.26 0.40 -2.65
N ASP A 37 14.04 0.92 -2.61
CA ASP A 37 13.56 1.94 -3.54
C ASP A 37 12.82 3.06 -2.77
N PRO A 38 13.50 4.19 -2.50
CA PRO A 38 12.89 5.32 -1.78
C PRO A 38 11.67 5.92 -2.47
N ARG A 39 11.54 5.72 -3.80
CA ARG A 39 10.40 6.18 -4.61
C ARG A 39 9.38 5.07 -4.88
N VAL A 40 9.39 3.97 -4.09
CA VAL A 40 8.49 2.83 -4.30
C VAL A 40 7.03 3.24 -4.27
N ILE A 41 6.64 4.12 -3.34
CA ILE A 41 5.25 4.58 -3.20
C ILE A 41 4.84 5.34 -4.46
N GLU A 42 5.61 6.37 -4.84
CA GLU A 42 5.41 7.19 -6.04
C GLU A 42 5.23 6.32 -7.30
N LYS A 43 6.13 5.36 -7.51
CA LYS A 43 6.10 4.47 -8.67
C LYS A 43 4.89 3.53 -8.69
N LEU A 44 4.44 3.09 -7.52
CA LEU A 44 3.28 2.20 -7.40
C LEU A 44 1.98 2.96 -7.62
N VAL A 45 1.84 4.14 -7.03
CA VAL A 45 0.62 4.95 -7.19
C VAL A 45 0.49 5.56 -8.58
N ALA A 46 1.61 5.83 -9.27
CA ALA A 46 1.59 6.27 -10.66
C ALA A 46 0.99 5.25 -11.64
N GLY A 47 0.83 3.98 -11.20
CA GLY A 47 0.17 2.93 -11.98
C GLY A 47 -1.32 2.75 -11.68
N LEU A 48 -1.91 3.55 -10.78
CA LEU A 48 -3.35 3.50 -10.49
C LEU A 48 -4.13 4.24 -11.57
N ARG A 49 -5.21 3.62 -12.04
CA ARG A 49 -5.98 4.08 -13.20
C ARG A 49 -6.64 5.45 -12.97
N ASP A 50 -7.23 5.64 -11.79
CA ASP A 50 -8.03 6.80 -11.45
C ASP A 50 -7.32 7.72 -10.43
N GLY A 51 -6.06 7.43 -10.09
CA GLY A 51 -5.23 8.23 -9.21
C GLY A 51 -5.30 7.84 -7.73
N VAL A 52 -5.10 8.81 -6.84
CA VAL A 52 -5.01 8.60 -5.38
C VAL A 52 -5.82 9.67 -4.65
N VAL A 53 -6.56 9.26 -3.62
CA VAL A 53 -7.21 10.17 -2.67
C VAL A 53 -6.41 10.23 -1.38
N VAL A 54 -5.99 11.43 -0.98
CA VAL A 54 -5.29 11.66 0.29
C VAL A 54 -6.20 12.39 1.27
N VAL A 55 -6.42 11.78 2.44
CA VAL A 55 -7.22 12.38 3.52
C VAL A 55 -6.30 12.85 4.65
N THR A 56 -6.28 14.15 4.88
CA THR A 56 -5.49 14.81 5.93
C THR A 56 -6.40 15.53 6.93
N GLY A 57 -5.84 15.99 8.06
CA GLY A 57 -6.56 16.71 9.11
C GLY A 57 -6.15 16.25 10.52
N THR A 58 -6.53 17.01 11.54
CA THR A 58 -6.25 16.67 12.95
C THR A 58 -7.13 15.52 13.43
N ASN A 59 -8.43 15.59 13.12
CA ASN A 59 -9.44 14.58 13.48
C ASN A 59 -10.20 14.06 12.25
N GLY A 60 -11.00 13.01 12.42
CA GLY A 60 -11.92 12.52 11.38
C GLY A 60 -11.31 11.74 10.21
N LYS A 61 -9.98 11.78 9.99
CA LYS A 61 -9.29 11.13 8.87
C LYS A 61 -9.76 9.71 8.55
N THR A 62 -9.77 8.82 9.54
CA THR A 62 -10.13 7.41 9.35
C THR A 62 -11.60 7.25 8.96
N THR A 63 -12.49 8.02 9.60
CA THR A 63 -13.93 8.00 9.31
C THR A 63 -14.20 8.52 7.90
N THR A 64 -13.60 9.66 7.54
CA THR A 64 -13.73 10.26 6.20
C THR A 64 -13.15 9.35 5.12
N ALA A 65 -11.95 8.78 5.32
CA ALA A 65 -11.35 7.84 4.38
C ALA A 65 -12.22 6.59 4.18
N LYS A 66 -12.84 6.08 5.25
CA LYS A 66 -13.78 4.95 5.17
C LYS A 66 -15.05 5.33 4.39
N MET A 67 -15.64 6.49 4.63
CA MET A 67 -16.81 6.97 3.88
C MET A 67 -16.50 7.09 2.39
N ILE A 68 -15.38 7.73 2.03
CA ILE A 68 -14.92 7.86 0.64
C ILE A 68 -14.73 6.48 0.00
N GLY A 69 -14.01 5.57 0.68
CA GLY A 69 -13.78 4.21 0.17
C GLY A 69 -15.07 3.43 -0.06
N THR A 70 -16.07 3.56 0.82
CA THR A 70 -17.38 2.95 0.64
C THR A 70 -18.12 3.54 -0.55
N MET A 71 -18.12 4.86 -0.73
CA MET A 71 -18.77 5.52 -1.86
C MET A 71 -18.13 5.13 -3.20
N LEU A 72 -16.79 5.09 -3.27
CA LEU A 72 -16.07 4.67 -4.48
C LEU A 72 -16.33 3.19 -4.80
N THR A 73 -16.32 2.32 -3.79
CA THR A 73 -16.67 0.90 -3.98
C THR A 73 -18.11 0.74 -4.47
N ALA A 74 -19.06 1.48 -3.88
CA ALA A 74 -20.46 1.49 -4.31
C ALA A 74 -20.65 2.00 -5.75
N SER A 75 -19.73 2.85 -6.25
CA SER A 75 -19.69 3.29 -7.65
C SER A 75 -19.06 2.27 -8.62
N GLY A 76 -18.68 1.09 -8.14
CA GLY A 76 -18.09 0.01 -8.95
C GLY A 76 -16.57 0.05 -9.08
N ARG A 77 -15.86 0.87 -8.30
CA ARG A 77 -14.40 0.97 -8.32
C ARG A 77 -13.76 -0.04 -7.37
N VAL A 78 -12.60 -0.58 -7.76
CA VAL A 78 -11.75 -1.39 -6.89
C VAL A 78 -10.83 -0.48 -6.09
N VAL A 79 -11.11 -0.35 -4.78
CA VAL A 79 -10.39 0.59 -3.90
C VAL A 79 -9.31 -0.12 -3.07
N LEU A 80 -8.09 0.41 -3.10
CA LEU A 80 -6.99 0.04 -2.21
C LEU A 80 -6.87 1.05 -1.06
N ALA A 81 -7.41 0.69 0.11
CA ALA A 81 -7.35 1.53 1.30
C ALA A 81 -6.26 1.05 2.29
N ASN A 82 -5.57 1.98 2.95
CA ASN A 82 -4.67 1.67 4.07
C ASN A 82 -5.50 1.26 5.30
N ARG A 83 -5.67 -0.05 5.52
CA ARG A 83 -6.49 -0.62 6.60
C ARG A 83 -5.71 -0.85 7.88
N THR A 84 -4.38 -0.87 7.79
CA THR A 84 -3.51 -1.19 8.93
C THR A 84 -3.41 -0.10 9.99
N GLY A 85 -4.03 1.07 9.79
CA GLY A 85 -4.03 2.19 10.73
C GLY A 85 -2.64 2.84 10.91
N SER A 86 -1.63 2.34 10.21
CA SER A 86 -0.29 2.92 10.18
C SER A 86 -0.29 4.06 9.18
N ASN A 87 -0.48 5.28 9.66
CA ASN A 87 -0.35 6.51 8.87
C ASN A 87 1.11 6.86 8.54
N LEU A 88 2.00 5.87 8.59
CA LEU A 88 3.42 6.01 8.29
C LEU A 88 3.69 5.49 6.88
N ALA A 89 4.67 6.09 6.19
CA ALA A 89 5.06 5.70 4.84
C ALA A 89 5.32 4.19 4.70
N ARG A 90 5.87 3.55 5.74
CA ARG A 90 6.12 2.10 5.79
C ARG A 90 4.84 1.25 5.76
N GLY A 91 3.75 1.70 6.37
CA GLY A 91 2.46 1.01 6.30
C GLY A 91 1.89 1.07 4.90
N LEU A 92 1.88 2.28 4.32
CA LEU A 92 1.44 2.51 2.94
C LEU A 92 2.27 1.69 1.93
N ALA A 93 3.60 1.70 2.06
CA ALA A 93 4.48 0.91 1.20
C ALA A 93 4.23 -0.60 1.33
N ALA A 94 3.93 -1.11 2.54
CA ALA A 94 3.63 -2.53 2.75
C ALA A 94 2.28 -2.94 2.13
N GLU A 95 1.27 -2.09 2.21
CA GLU A 95 -0.04 -2.27 1.58
C GLU A 95 0.09 -2.28 0.05
N LEU A 96 0.71 -1.25 -0.53
CA LEU A 96 0.94 -1.14 -1.97
C LEU A 96 1.78 -2.31 -2.52
N ALA A 97 2.84 -2.70 -1.80
CA ALA A 97 3.67 -3.84 -2.20
C ALA A 97 2.93 -5.19 -2.14
N GLY A 98 1.96 -5.31 -1.21
CA GLY A 98 1.09 -6.48 -1.13
C GLY A 98 0.04 -6.54 -2.24
N ALA A 99 -0.42 -5.39 -2.72
CA ALA A 99 -1.40 -5.29 -3.79
C ALA A 99 -0.80 -5.48 -5.20
N TRP A 100 0.51 -5.26 -5.36
CA TRP A 100 1.19 -5.39 -6.64
C TRP A 100 1.28 -6.85 -7.13
N ARG A 101 0.75 -7.11 -8.33
CA ARG A 101 0.78 -8.40 -9.01
C ARG A 101 1.11 -8.21 -10.49
N SER A 102 1.98 -9.05 -11.03
CA SER A 102 2.23 -9.17 -12.47
C SER A 102 2.51 -7.84 -13.21
N GLY A 103 3.16 -6.86 -12.55
CA GLY A 103 3.51 -5.58 -13.17
C GLY A 103 2.63 -4.40 -12.77
N HIS A 104 1.43 -4.63 -12.22
CA HIS A 104 0.49 -3.56 -11.91
C HIS A 104 -0.22 -3.77 -10.56
N ILE A 105 -0.94 -2.75 -10.10
CA ILE A 105 -1.90 -2.88 -9.00
C ILE A 105 -3.27 -3.11 -9.63
N GLY A 106 -4.03 -4.08 -9.14
CA GLY A 106 -5.37 -4.39 -9.64
C GLY A 106 -6.47 -3.51 -9.04
N ALA A 107 -6.14 -2.28 -8.65
CA ALA A 107 -7.04 -1.33 -8.02
C ALA A 107 -7.13 -0.07 -8.90
N ASP A 108 -8.29 0.57 -8.87
CA ASP A 108 -8.56 1.79 -9.61
C ASP A 108 -8.06 3.02 -8.85
N VAL A 109 -8.23 3.03 -7.51
CA VAL A 109 -7.93 4.14 -6.57
C VAL A 109 -7.24 3.63 -5.32
#